data_AF-A0AAE0XG36-F1
#
_entry.id   AF-A0AAE0XG36-F1
#
_cell.length_a   1.000
_cell.length_b   1.000
_cell.length_c   1.000
_cell.angle_alpha   90.00
_cell.angle_beta   90.00
_cell.angle_gamma   90.00
#
_symmetry.space_group_name_H-M   'P 1'
#
loop_
_entity.id
_entity.type
_entity.pdbx_description
1 polymer ?
#
loop_
_entity_poly.entity_id
_entity_poly.type
_entity_poly.pdbx_seq_one_letter_code
_entity_poly.pdbx_strand_id
1 'polypeptide(L)'
;MGTGPLHKFPKTTTIQDTRHHHPRNRLTRSSCSRVSTAESSQTTCYPRPRPNRHFQALTSINNTHPAHAKLRRKARIFTMSKSTIAIIAAVSAGAGAAATVAMFSMRPGKQAEAPSPITTAPKPLSAPKPLSAPTPTAPAARDAPVNPAGLFEYGFPGPVSDLAARTALVSSYDRRLRNPHWVAEHITPQSLAQRDGDRKHSAFLEDPQVPEAFRAKLNDYFRSGYDRGHQVPAADAKWSQGAMDDTFYLSNMCPQVGEGFNRDYWAHLEDFCRRLTQLYPSVRIVTGPLYLPKRDPADGKWYTTYEVIGNPPNIAVPTHFYKVIFAEDGTVGGKVALGAFVLPNARIPNEKPLTDFEVPVEAVERASGLEFATKLPVQRRKRLCADTNCSLVIKEYADRQKAFTKGPRNPGS
;
A
#
# COMPACT_ATOMS: atom_id res chain seq x y z
N MET A 1 -27.99 -44.68 -55.80
CA MET A 1 -26.64 -44.33 -56.29
C MET A 1 -25.93 -43.72 -55.08
N GLY A 2 -25.09 -44.41 -54.31
CA GLY A 2 -23.80 -45.00 -54.68
C GLY A 2 -22.70 -43.97 -54.35
N THR A 3 -21.66 -44.21 -53.55
CA THR A 3 -21.15 -45.42 -52.88
C THR A 3 -20.36 -45.04 -51.59
N GLY A 4 -20.17 -45.97 -50.65
CA GLY A 4 -19.14 -45.86 -49.58
C GLY A 4 -17.70 -46.10 -50.11
N PRO A 5 -16.66 -46.33 -49.26
CA PRO A 5 -16.73 -47.11 -48.01
C PRO A 5 -15.82 -46.70 -46.80
N LEU A 6 -16.13 -47.33 -45.65
CA LEU A 6 -15.29 -47.88 -44.54
C LEU A 6 -13.77 -47.52 -44.46
N HIS A 7 -13.13 -47.29 -43.29
CA HIS A 7 -12.85 -48.31 -42.26
C HIS A 7 -12.17 -47.80 -40.95
N LYS A 8 -12.62 -48.35 -39.81
CA LYS A 8 -11.90 -49.01 -38.67
C LYS A 8 -10.56 -48.47 -38.06
N PHE A 9 -10.62 -48.26 -36.74
CA PHE A 9 -9.53 -48.36 -35.72
C PHE A 9 -8.84 -49.75 -35.69
N PRO A 10 -7.57 -49.91 -35.21
CA PRO A 10 -7.34 -50.15 -33.75
C PRO A 10 -5.97 -49.76 -33.11
N LYS A 11 -6.04 -49.53 -31.78
CA LYS A 11 -5.11 -49.96 -30.69
C LYS A 11 -3.61 -49.54 -30.62
N THR A 12 -3.32 -48.77 -29.57
CA THR A 12 -2.27 -48.95 -28.52
C THR A 12 -1.04 -49.85 -28.76
N THR A 13 0.16 -49.29 -28.49
CA THR A 13 1.34 -50.05 -28.01
C THR A 13 2.01 -49.31 -26.83
N THR A 14 2.47 -50.07 -25.83
CA THR A 14 3.15 -49.60 -24.61
C THR A 14 4.64 -49.96 -24.66
N ILE A 15 5.55 -49.02 -24.40
CA ILE A 15 7.00 -49.23 -24.13
C ILE A 15 7.38 -48.16 -23.10
N GLN A 16 7.51 -48.43 -21.80
CA GLN A 16 8.47 -49.24 -21.02
C GLN A 16 9.48 -48.35 -20.25
N ASP A 17 9.49 -48.61 -18.93
CA ASP A 17 10.34 -48.03 -17.88
C ASP A 17 11.82 -48.43 -18.08
N THR A 18 12.76 -47.48 -18.00
CA THR A 18 14.19 -47.76 -17.78
C THR A 18 14.76 -46.87 -16.68
N ARG A 19 14.74 -47.39 -15.46
CA ARG A 19 15.55 -46.88 -14.33
C ARG A 19 17.01 -47.26 -14.53
N HIS A 20 17.92 -46.30 -14.35
CA HIS A 20 19.31 -46.60 -14.02
C HIS A 20 19.72 -45.91 -12.72
N HIS A 21 19.92 -46.74 -11.70
CA HIS A 21 20.60 -46.41 -10.46
C HIS A 21 22.06 -46.88 -10.59
N HIS A 22 23.04 -45.99 -10.39
CA HIS A 22 24.24 -46.28 -9.57
C HIS A 22 25.07 -45.01 -9.29
N PRO A 23 26.00 -45.02 -8.30
CA PRO A 23 26.11 -43.89 -7.37
C PRO A 23 27.52 -43.30 -7.20
N ARG A 24 27.62 -42.28 -6.33
CA ARG A 24 28.85 -41.64 -5.79
C ARG A 24 29.61 -40.79 -6.83
N ASN A 25 29.88 -39.50 -6.59
CA ASN A 25 30.74 -39.11 -5.47
C ASN A 25 30.53 -37.66 -4.98
N ARG A 26 30.95 -37.42 -3.73
CA ARG A 26 30.92 -36.12 -3.05
C ARG A 26 32.19 -35.32 -3.36
N LEU A 27 32.07 -34.12 -3.93
CA LEU A 27 33.12 -33.09 -3.86
C LEU A 27 32.50 -31.70 -3.58
N THR A 28 32.74 -31.22 -2.36
CA THR A 28 32.44 -29.84 -1.95
C THR A 28 33.45 -28.89 -2.56
N ARG A 29 33.05 -28.05 -3.53
CA ARG A 29 33.91 -26.97 -4.02
C ARG A 29 33.95 -25.82 -3.01
N SER A 30 35.08 -25.65 -2.34
CA SER A 30 35.46 -24.39 -1.71
C SER A 30 35.87 -23.38 -2.79
N SER A 31 35.24 -22.22 -2.82
CA SER A 31 35.64 -21.10 -3.68
C SER A 31 36.86 -20.38 -3.08
N CYS A 32 38.06 -20.73 -3.53
CA CYS A 32 39.26 -19.90 -3.36
C CYS A 32 39.55 -19.18 -4.68
N SER A 33 39.31 -17.87 -4.72
CA SER A 33 39.74 -17.03 -5.84
C SER A 33 41.19 -16.60 -5.64
N ARG A 34 42.07 -16.95 -6.57
CA ARG A 34 43.48 -16.55 -6.57
C ARG A 34 43.59 -15.27 -7.42
N VAL A 35 43.87 -14.13 -6.78
CA VAL A 35 44.33 -12.93 -7.48
C VAL A 35 45.86 -12.98 -7.49
N SER A 36 46.46 -12.84 -8.67
CA SER A 36 47.91 -12.87 -8.85
C SER A 36 48.39 -11.49 -9.24
N THR A 37 49.03 -10.80 -8.31
CA THR A 37 49.88 -9.63 -8.57
C THR A 37 51.26 -9.89 -7.96
N ALA A 38 52.29 -9.24 -8.50
CA ALA A 38 53.67 -9.54 -8.14
C ALA A 38 53.98 -9.24 -6.66
N GLU A 39 55.00 -9.96 -6.16
CA GLU A 39 55.65 -9.82 -4.84
C GLU A 39 54.86 -10.26 -3.59
N SER A 40 55.40 -11.31 -2.96
CA SER A 40 55.01 -11.93 -1.67
C SER A 40 53.63 -12.63 -1.61
N SER A 41 53.66 -13.95 -1.39
CA SER A 41 52.48 -14.81 -1.28
C SER A 41 52.31 -15.37 0.13
N GLN A 42 51.64 -14.64 1.01
CA GLN A 42 51.19 -15.16 2.31
C GLN A 42 49.72 -15.61 2.24
N THR A 43 49.48 -16.92 2.40
CA THR A 43 48.13 -17.50 2.36
C THR A 43 47.64 -17.73 3.79
N THR A 44 46.66 -16.94 4.23
CA THR A 44 46.05 -17.09 5.58
C THR A 44 44.64 -17.68 5.46
N CYS A 45 44.44 -18.88 6.01
CA CYS A 45 43.16 -19.59 5.98
C CYS A 45 42.50 -19.60 7.37
N TYR A 46 41.32 -18.99 7.50
CA TYR A 46 40.54 -19.03 8.75
C TYR A 46 39.68 -20.31 8.85
N PRO A 47 39.75 -21.08 9.96
CA PRO A 47 38.90 -22.25 10.17
C PRO A 47 37.47 -21.85 10.56
N ARG A 48 36.45 -22.51 9.99
CA ARG A 48 35.07 -22.44 10.51
C ARG A 48 34.88 -23.39 11.69
N PRO A 49 34.12 -23.00 12.74
CA PRO A 49 33.87 -23.86 13.90
C PRO A 49 33.00 -25.08 13.57
N ARG A 50 33.27 -26.21 14.23
CA ARG A 50 32.45 -27.44 14.16
C ARG A 50 31.28 -27.36 15.14
N PRO A 51 30.09 -27.93 14.82
CA PRO A 51 28.99 -28.04 15.77
C PRO A 51 29.23 -29.21 16.75
N ASN A 52 28.96 -28.99 18.03
CA ASN A 52 29.00 -30.03 19.07
C ASN A 52 27.78 -30.96 18.98
N ARG A 53 27.99 -32.26 19.20
CA ARG A 53 26.94 -33.28 19.38
C ARG A 53 27.28 -34.16 20.58
N HIS A 54 26.43 -34.11 21.61
CA HIS A 54 26.10 -35.14 22.63
C HIS A 54 24.90 -34.52 23.39
N PHE A 55 23.78 -35.20 23.70
CA PHE A 55 23.64 -36.47 24.42
C PHE A 55 22.37 -37.27 24.03
N GLN A 56 22.33 -38.54 24.47
CA GLN A 56 21.24 -39.54 24.32
C GLN A 56 21.18 -40.40 25.60
N ALA A 57 20.08 -40.99 26.07
CA ALA A 57 18.65 -40.91 25.71
C ALA A 57 17.82 -41.34 26.95
N LEU A 58 16.81 -42.24 26.78
CA LEU A 58 16.06 -43.00 27.82
C LEU A 58 14.99 -42.18 28.60
N THR A 59 13.77 -42.65 28.89
CA THR A 59 13.06 -43.95 28.64
C THR A 59 11.53 -43.66 28.59
N SER A 60 10.76 -44.13 27.60
CA SER A 60 9.99 -45.39 27.54
C SER A 60 8.65 -45.48 28.33
N ILE A 61 7.54 -45.32 27.59
CA ILE A 61 6.30 -46.14 27.58
C ILE A 61 5.51 -46.39 28.90
N ASN A 62 4.26 -45.90 28.97
CA ASN A 62 3.08 -46.81 29.00
C ASN A 62 1.73 -46.15 28.65
N ASN A 63 0.77 -46.98 28.21
CA ASN A 63 -0.55 -46.59 27.68
C ASN A 63 -1.59 -46.24 28.77
N THR A 64 -2.57 -45.38 28.46
CA THR A 64 -4.03 -45.70 28.44
C THR A 64 -4.93 -44.47 28.19
N HIS A 65 -5.94 -44.65 27.34
CA HIS A 65 -7.21 -43.90 27.28
C HIS A 65 -8.34 -44.88 27.72
N PRO A 66 -9.61 -44.48 27.91
CA PRO A 66 -10.22 -43.14 27.85
C PRO A 66 -11.08 -42.76 29.08
N ALA A 67 -11.43 -41.48 29.26
CA ALA A 67 -12.63 -41.07 30.03
C ALA A 67 -13.06 -39.62 29.72
N HIS A 68 -14.36 -39.36 29.76
CA HIS A 68 -14.95 -38.02 29.59
C HIS A 68 -14.64 -37.10 30.79
N ALA A 69 -14.23 -35.86 30.51
CA ALA A 69 -14.27 -34.77 31.48
C ALA A 69 -14.84 -33.49 30.83
N LYS A 70 -16.04 -33.08 31.26
CA LYS A 70 -16.65 -31.78 30.89
C LYS A 70 -15.87 -30.64 31.56
N LEU A 71 -14.85 -30.09 30.90
CA LEU A 71 -14.15 -28.91 31.41
C LEU A 71 -14.85 -27.61 30.98
N ARG A 72 -15.60 -27.00 31.90
CA ARG A 72 -16.08 -25.61 31.79
C ARG A 72 -14.88 -24.67 31.64
N ARG A 73 -14.59 -24.20 30.41
CA ARG A 73 -13.72 -23.02 30.23
C ARG A 73 -14.48 -21.77 30.70
N LYS A 74 -14.25 -21.36 31.96
CA LYS A 74 -14.59 -20.00 32.41
C LYS A 74 -13.87 -19.01 31.50
N ALA A 75 -14.62 -18.06 30.93
CA ALA A 75 -14.02 -16.91 30.27
C ALA A 75 -13.17 -16.13 31.29
N ARG A 76 -11.86 -16.02 31.04
CA ARG A 76 -11.03 -15.01 31.70
C ARG A 76 -11.15 -13.72 30.89
N ILE A 77 -12.03 -12.84 31.34
CA ILE A 77 -12.04 -11.44 30.93
C ILE A 77 -10.71 -10.85 31.43
N PHE A 78 -9.77 -10.62 30.51
CA PHE A 78 -8.62 -9.76 30.80
C PHE A 78 -9.07 -8.31 30.65
N THR A 79 -9.35 -7.66 31.78
CA THR A 79 -9.46 -6.21 31.86
C THR A 79 -8.09 -5.61 31.53
N MET A 80 -7.94 -5.08 30.33
CA MET A 80 -6.73 -4.35 29.92
C MET A 80 -6.64 -3.02 30.67
N SER A 81 -5.53 -2.83 31.38
CA SER A 81 -5.24 -1.59 32.11
C SER A 81 -4.95 -0.45 31.15
N LYS A 82 -5.34 0.77 31.54
CA LYS A 82 -5.13 1.99 30.76
C LYS A 82 -3.66 2.38 30.81
N SER A 83 -2.84 1.97 29.84
CA SER A 83 -1.58 2.64 29.45
C SER A 83 -0.94 2.01 28.20
N THR A 84 -1.17 2.56 27.00
CA THR A 84 -0.22 2.64 25.86
C THR A 84 -0.85 3.53 24.76
N ILE A 85 -0.90 4.85 24.98
CA ILE A 85 -1.00 5.87 23.92
C ILE A 85 -0.11 7.05 24.34
N ALA A 86 1.17 6.98 23.97
CA ALA A 86 2.13 8.08 24.01
C ALA A 86 3.37 7.69 23.17
N ILE A 87 4.19 8.68 22.82
CA ILE A 87 5.45 8.55 22.04
C ILE A 87 5.27 8.30 20.53
N ILE A 88 4.68 9.30 19.85
CA ILE A 88 5.28 9.85 18.62
C ILE A 88 5.41 11.37 18.81
N ALA A 89 6.33 11.79 19.70
CA ALA A 89 6.67 13.19 19.95
C ALA A 89 7.97 13.34 20.76
N ALA A 90 9.10 12.88 20.22
CA ALA A 90 10.45 13.25 20.68
C ALA A 90 11.50 12.85 19.63
N VAL A 91 12.65 13.55 19.62
CA VAL A 91 13.75 13.43 18.64
C VAL A 91 13.34 13.93 17.23
N SER A 92 13.86 15.05 16.71
CA SER A 92 15.07 15.79 17.07
C SER A 92 14.89 17.32 16.96
N ALA A 93 15.11 18.00 18.08
CA ALA A 93 15.53 19.40 18.14
C ALA A 93 16.53 19.56 19.30
N GLY A 94 17.73 20.08 19.03
CA GLY A 94 18.73 20.43 20.04
C GLY A 94 20.02 19.59 20.03
N ALA A 95 21.16 20.30 20.15
CA ALA A 95 22.56 19.85 20.19
C ALA A 95 23.10 19.13 18.91
N GLY A 96 24.10 19.66 18.20
CA GLY A 96 24.73 20.99 18.29
C GLY A 96 26.02 21.09 17.46
N ALA A 97 26.17 22.17 16.68
CA ALA A 97 27.43 22.67 16.13
C ALA A 97 27.24 24.17 15.83
N ALA A 98 28.26 24.99 16.09
CA ALA A 98 28.13 26.46 16.16
C ALA A 98 28.98 27.20 15.13
N ALA A 99 28.56 28.44 14.83
CA ALA A 99 29.26 29.46 14.02
C ALA A 99 29.48 29.08 12.53
N THR A 100 29.51 29.97 11.53
CA THR A 100 29.44 31.45 11.39
C THR A 100 28.80 31.66 9.99
N VAL A 101 28.02 32.69 9.62
CA VAL A 101 28.36 34.11 9.44
C VAL A 101 27.04 34.87 9.24
N ALA A 102 26.88 36.01 9.91
CA ALA A 102 25.91 37.02 9.50
C ALA A 102 26.66 38.14 8.74
N MET A 103 26.22 38.49 7.54
CA MET A 103 26.28 39.84 6.94
C MET A 103 25.48 39.85 5.64
N PHE A 104 24.37 40.60 5.59
CA PHE A 104 24.39 41.88 4.87
C PHE A 104 23.15 42.73 5.22
N SER A 105 23.38 44.02 5.43
CA SER A 105 22.39 44.97 5.93
C SER A 105 21.42 45.46 4.85
N MET A 106 20.27 45.95 5.31
CA MET A 106 19.31 46.71 4.51
C MET A 106 19.94 47.90 3.78
N ARG A 107 19.45 48.18 2.55
CA ARG A 107 19.31 49.55 2.05
C ARG A 107 18.08 49.65 1.11
N PRO A 108 17.26 50.70 1.20
CA PRO A 108 16.05 50.84 0.40
C PRO A 108 16.30 51.62 -0.92
N GLY A 109 15.40 51.41 -1.88
CA GLY A 109 15.11 52.37 -2.94
C GLY A 109 15.45 51.95 -4.37
N LYS A 110 14.43 51.61 -5.16
CA LYS A 110 13.85 52.50 -6.20
C LYS A 110 12.67 51.82 -6.90
N GLN A 111 11.67 52.61 -7.30
CA GLN A 111 10.63 52.17 -8.23
C GLN A 111 11.21 52.01 -9.64
N ALA A 112 10.73 51.00 -10.38
CA ALA A 112 10.85 50.93 -11.83
C ALA A 112 9.60 50.21 -12.39
N GLU A 113 8.70 51.04 -12.91
CA GLU A 113 7.88 50.89 -14.13
C GLU A 113 7.47 49.48 -14.65
N ALA A 114 6.19 49.34 -14.97
CA ALA A 114 5.60 48.14 -15.58
C ALA A 114 5.43 48.28 -17.10
N PRO A 115 5.51 47.18 -17.88
CA PRO A 115 4.94 47.10 -19.22
C PRO A 115 3.56 46.41 -19.24
N SER A 116 2.66 46.95 -20.06
CA SER A 116 1.31 46.42 -20.36
C SER A 116 1.33 45.18 -21.30
N PRO A 117 0.22 44.43 -21.43
CA PRO A 117 0.27 43.04 -21.88
C PRO A 117 0.28 42.85 -23.40
N ILE A 118 0.91 41.76 -23.86
CA ILE A 118 0.78 41.25 -25.23
C ILE A 118 -0.20 40.09 -25.25
N THR A 119 -1.32 40.29 -25.94
CA THR A 119 -2.34 39.29 -26.21
C THR A 119 -1.83 38.20 -27.18
N THR A 120 -1.94 36.92 -26.81
CA THR A 120 -1.91 35.81 -27.78
C THR A 120 -2.91 34.73 -27.39
N ALA A 121 -3.76 34.33 -28.34
CA ALA A 121 -4.80 33.32 -28.12
C ALA A 121 -4.23 31.89 -28.10
N PRO A 122 -4.87 30.94 -27.38
CA PRO A 122 -4.34 29.59 -27.21
C PRO A 122 -4.54 28.71 -28.46
N LYS A 123 -3.51 27.93 -28.81
CA LYS A 123 -3.63 26.75 -29.69
C LYS A 123 -3.78 25.47 -28.85
N PRO A 124 -4.40 24.41 -29.38
CA PRO A 124 -4.92 23.29 -28.58
C PRO A 124 -3.82 22.43 -27.95
N LEU A 125 -4.08 21.93 -26.74
CA LEU A 125 -3.22 20.97 -26.05
C LEU A 125 -3.15 19.65 -26.82
N SER A 126 -1.94 19.18 -27.09
CA SER A 126 -1.67 17.78 -27.37
C SER A 126 -1.63 16.98 -26.05
N ALA A 127 -2.05 15.71 -26.12
CA ALA A 127 -2.08 14.84 -24.94
C ALA A 127 -0.66 14.59 -24.37
N PRO A 128 -0.49 14.39 -23.05
CA PRO A 128 0.82 14.15 -22.46
C PRO A 128 1.40 12.82 -22.95
N LYS A 129 2.62 12.85 -23.50
CA LYS A 129 3.45 11.64 -23.58
C LYS A 129 3.77 11.15 -22.16
N PRO A 130 3.98 9.84 -21.95
CA PRO A 130 4.52 9.35 -20.68
C PRO A 130 5.84 10.05 -20.36
N LEU A 131 6.02 10.53 -19.14
CA LEU A 131 7.31 11.05 -18.71
C LEU A 131 8.30 9.88 -18.65
N SER A 132 9.22 9.84 -19.61
CA SER A 132 10.46 9.09 -19.46
C SER A 132 11.18 9.60 -18.21
N ALA A 133 11.54 8.70 -17.30
CA ALA A 133 12.36 9.04 -16.14
C ALA A 133 13.63 9.80 -16.58
N PRO A 134 14.10 10.80 -15.81
CA PRO A 134 15.31 11.52 -16.16
C PRO A 134 16.48 10.55 -16.18
N THR A 135 17.04 10.29 -17.36
CA THR A 135 18.32 9.57 -17.48
C THR A 135 19.34 10.33 -16.64
N PRO A 136 19.96 9.72 -15.62
CA PRO A 136 20.97 10.42 -14.84
C PRO A 136 22.09 10.83 -15.79
N THR A 137 22.32 12.14 -15.91
CA THR A 137 23.37 12.67 -16.77
C THR A 137 24.70 12.23 -16.19
N ALA A 138 25.28 11.18 -16.74
CA ALA A 138 26.54 10.64 -16.26
C ALA A 138 27.60 11.77 -16.28
N PRO A 139 28.40 11.92 -15.21
CA PRO A 139 29.59 12.77 -15.28
C PRO A 139 30.41 12.35 -16.49
N ALA A 140 30.95 13.31 -17.24
CA ALA A 140 31.75 13.03 -18.42
C ALA A 140 33.07 12.37 -18.02
N ALA A 141 33.03 11.06 -17.79
CA ALA A 141 34.14 10.20 -17.39
C ALA A 141 35.08 9.99 -18.57
N ARG A 142 35.83 11.04 -18.91
CA ARG A 142 37.05 10.89 -19.69
C ARG A 142 38.09 10.27 -18.75
N ASP A 143 38.57 9.10 -19.13
CA ASP A 143 39.68 8.35 -18.51
C ASP A 143 39.39 7.53 -17.23
N ALA A 144 38.13 7.13 -16.98
CA ALA A 144 37.82 6.10 -15.97
C ALA A 144 37.95 4.67 -16.56
N PRO A 145 38.63 3.71 -15.88
CA PRO A 145 38.77 2.33 -16.38
C PRO A 145 37.51 1.48 -16.24
N VAL A 146 36.43 2.03 -15.67
CA VAL A 146 35.14 1.37 -15.47
C VAL A 146 34.00 2.34 -15.76
N ASN A 147 32.90 1.82 -16.32
CA ASN A 147 31.68 2.59 -16.59
C ASN A 147 30.47 1.98 -15.85
N PRO A 148 30.21 2.33 -14.58
CA PRO A 148 29.02 1.88 -13.86
C PRO A 148 27.70 2.32 -14.52
N ALA A 149 27.70 3.45 -15.23
CA ALA A 149 26.53 3.94 -15.96
C ALA A 149 26.21 3.12 -17.22
N GLY A 150 27.16 2.30 -17.70
CA GLY A 150 26.94 1.33 -18.79
C GLY A 150 25.86 0.28 -18.47
N LEU A 151 25.51 0.08 -17.18
CA LEU A 151 24.35 -0.71 -16.80
C LEU A 151 23.05 -0.22 -17.49
N PHE A 152 22.91 1.10 -17.70
CA PHE A 152 21.72 1.68 -18.28
C PHE A 152 21.54 1.39 -19.78
N GLU A 153 22.56 0.85 -20.46
CA GLU A 153 22.44 0.29 -21.81
C GLU A 153 21.50 -0.92 -21.84
N TYR A 154 21.39 -1.63 -20.72
CA TYR A 154 20.44 -2.74 -20.50
C TYR A 154 19.14 -2.30 -19.82
N GLY A 155 18.92 -0.99 -19.67
CA GLY A 155 17.73 -0.39 -19.06
C GLY A 155 17.89 0.02 -17.60
N PHE A 156 16.84 0.66 -17.06
CA PHE A 156 16.82 1.16 -15.68
C PHE A 156 16.25 0.10 -14.73
N PRO A 157 16.96 -0.30 -13.65
CA PRO A 157 16.53 -1.40 -12.78
C PRO A 157 15.34 -1.07 -11.87
N GLY A 158 15.10 0.22 -11.61
CA GLY A 158 14.00 0.71 -10.76
C GLY A 158 14.44 1.75 -9.73
N PRO A 159 13.52 2.26 -8.88
CA PRO A 159 12.14 1.81 -8.72
C PRO A 159 11.27 2.04 -9.97
N VAL A 160 10.28 1.18 -10.15
CA VAL A 160 9.25 1.34 -11.20
C VAL A 160 7.90 1.47 -10.51
N SER A 161 7.28 2.63 -10.67
CA SER A 161 5.95 2.93 -10.18
C SER A 161 4.99 2.94 -11.35
N ASP A 162 4.09 1.96 -11.42
CA ASP A 162 3.09 1.88 -12.49
C ASP A 162 2.03 2.97 -12.25
N LEU A 163 2.12 4.06 -13.01
CA LEU A 163 1.14 5.14 -12.97
C LEU A 163 -0.04 4.83 -13.90
N ALA A 164 -1.25 4.83 -13.35
CA ALA A 164 -2.47 4.66 -14.11
C ALA A 164 -3.44 5.80 -13.83
N ALA A 165 -3.94 6.44 -14.89
CA ALA A 165 -5.03 7.42 -14.85
C ALA A 165 -6.31 6.75 -15.36
N ARG A 166 -7.35 6.81 -14.54
CA ARG A 166 -8.67 6.20 -14.74
C ARG A 166 -9.76 7.26 -14.58
N THR A 167 -11.00 6.91 -14.87
CA THR A 167 -12.12 7.86 -14.90
C THR A 167 -12.42 8.46 -13.52
N ALA A 168 -12.31 7.65 -12.45
CA ALA A 168 -12.54 8.10 -11.06
C ALA A 168 -11.26 8.42 -10.26
N LEU A 169 -10.09 7.97 -10.72
CA LEU A 169 -8.88 7.93 -9.89
C LEU A 169 -7.58 8.06 -10.69
N VAL A 170 -6.52 8.49 -10.00
CA VAL A 170 -5.14 8.34 -10.45
C VAL A 170 -4.40 7.51 -9.42
N SER A 171 -3.60 6.53 -9.84
CA SER A 171 -2.89 5.62 -8.94
C SER A 171 -1.41 5.48 -9.30
N SER A 172 -0.64 5.05 -8.32
CA SER A 172 0.73 4.58 -8.46
C SER A 172 0.85 3.22 -7.79
N TYR A 173 1.29 2.18 -8.49
CA TYR A 173 1.26 0.80 -7.99
C TYR A 173 2.65 0.22 -7.69
N ASP A 174 2.81 -0.38 -6.49
CA ASP A 174 4.03 -1.04 -6.02
C ASP A 174 4.04 -2.50 -6.52
N ARG A 175 4.83 -2.74 -7.58
CA ARG A 175 5.04 -4.06 -8.19
C ARG A 175 5.58 -5.14 -7.24
N ARG A 176 6.21 -4.77 -6.13
CA ARG A 176 6.78 -5.69 -5.13
C ARG A 176 5.76 -6.03 -4.04
N LEU A 177 4.96 -5.06 -3.59
CA LEU A 177 3.94 -5.26 -2.55
C LEU A 177 2.57 -5.72 -3.09
N ARG A 178 2.33 -5.54 -4.40
CA ARG A 178 1.06 -5.85 -5.10
C ARG A 178 -0.12 -5.02 -4.57
N ASN A 179 0.20 -3.79 -4.16
CA ASN A 179 -0.70 -2.79 -3.61
C ASN A 179 -0.36 -1.42 -4.24
N PRO A 180 -1.28 -0.46 -4.30
CA PRO A 180 -0.92 0.92 -4.61
C PRO A 180 0.10 1.48 -3.60
N HIS A 181 1.08 2.24 -4.08
CA HIS A 181 1.81 3.22 -3.25
C HIS A 181 0.84 4.29 -2.74
N TRP A 182 -0.01 4.78 -3.65
CA TRP A 182 -1.06 5.74 -3.38
C TRP A 182 -2.13 5.69 -4.47
N VAL A 183 -3.35 6.10 -4.11
CA VAL A 183 -4.44 6.39 -5.05
C VAL A 183 -5.07 7.73 -4.68
N ALA A 184 -5.28 8.59 -5.68
CA ALA A 184 -5.83 9.93 -5.55
C ALA A 184 -7.23 10.02 -6.19
N GLU A 185 -8.15 10.68 -5.50
CA GLU A 185 -9.52 10.96 -5.91
C GLU A 185 -9.86 12.45 -5.74
N HIS A 186 -10.87 12.92 -6.49
CA HIS A 186 -11.45 14.26 -6.35
C HIS A 186 -12.97 14.14 -6.28
N ILE A 187 -13.55 14.64 -5.19
CA ILE A 187 -14.99 14.65 -4.96
C ILE A 187 -15.49 16.08 -4.79
N THR A 188 -16.70 16.31 -5.29
CA THR A 188 -17.41 17.59 -5.30
C THR A 188 -18.89 17.36 -4.98
N PRO A 189 -19.64 18.40 -4.56
CA PRO A 189 -21.09 18.30 -4.35
C PRO A 189 -21.82 17.73 -5.58
N GLN A 190 -21.40 18.12 -6.78
CA GLN A 190 -21.98 17.67 -8.05
C GLN A 190 -21.73 16.18 -8.30
N SER A 191 -20.48 15.71 -8.19
CA SER A 191 -20.14 14.29 -8.38
C SER A 191 -20.85 13.39 -7.34
N LEU A 192 -21.01 13.87 -6.10
CA LEU A 192 -21.73 13.16 -5.05
C LEU A 192 -23.25 13.33 -5.11
N ALA A 193 -23.80 14.13 -6.04
CA ALA A 193 -25.24 14.23 -6.30
C ALA A 193 -25.72 13.19 -7.33
N GLN A 194 -24.91 12.91 -8.36
CA GLN A 194 -25.24 11.98 -9.45
C GLN A 194 -25.32 10.51 -8.99
N ARG A 195 -26.12 9.68 -9.67
CA ARG A 195 -26.51 8.32 -9.22
C ARG A 195 -26.46 7.29 -10.35
N ASP A 196 -25.61 7.54 -11.32
CA ASP A 196 -25.61 6.91 -12.64
C ASP A 196 -24.83 5.57 -12.63
N GLY A 197 -24.14 5.26 -11.53
CA GLY A 197 -23.53 3.94 -11.27
C GLY A 197 -24.17 3.19 -10.11
N ASP A 198 -24.41 1.88 -10.28
CA ASP A 198 -24.78 0.94 -9.22
C ASP A 198 -23.66 -0.09 -9.00
N ARG A 199 -23.22 -0.20 -7.74
CA ARG A 199 -22.20 -1.15 -7.28
C ARG A 199 -22.54 -2.60 -7.60
N LYS A 200 -23.82 -2.94 -7.80
CA LYS A 200 -24.27 -4.29 -8.18
C LYS A 200 -23.79 -4.72 -9.58
N HIS A 201 -23.50 -3.76 -10.46
CA HIS A 201 -23.03 -4.04 -11.82
C HIS A 201 -21.50 -4.10 -11.91
N SER A 202 -20.79 -3.63 -10.89
CA SER A 202 -19.33 -3.67 -10.82
C SER A 202 -18.81 -4.99 -10.24
N ALA A 203 -17.76 -5.54 -10.85
CA ALA A 203 -17.08 -6.75 -10.40
C ALA A 203 -15.60 -6.47 -10.15
N PHE A 204 -15.00 -7.12 -9.15
CA PHE A 204 -13.55 -7.03 -8.92
C PHE A 204 -12.79 -7.67 -10.09
N LEU A 205 -11.82 -6.96 -10.66
CA LEU A 205 -11.03 -7.39 -11.82
C LEU A 205 -9.53 -7.26 -11.57
N GLU A 206 -8.75 -8.20 -12.10
CA GLU A 206 -7.30 -8.07 -12.16
C GLU A 206 -6.93 -6.95 -13.14
N ASP A 207 -5.94 -6.10 -12.84
CA ASP A 207 -5.63 -4.95 -13.70
C ASP A 207 -4.73 -5.36 -14.89
N PRO A 208 -5.24 -5.33 -16.14
CA PRO A 208 -4.44 -5.72 -17.31
C PRO A 208 -3.27 -4.77 -17.60
N GLN A 209 -3.30 -3.52 -17.10
CA GLN A 209 -2.21 -2.56 -17.29
C GLN A 209 -0.98 -2.89 -16.43
N VAL A 210 -1.17 -3.61 -15.31
CA VAL A 210 -0.06 -4.13 -14.51
C VAL A 210 0.50 -5.39 -15.21
N PRO A 211 1.82 -5.48 -15.46
CA PRO A 211 2.42 -6.67 -16.07
C PRO A 211 2.19 -7.91 -15.20
N GLU A 212 1.93 -9.07 -15.81
CA GLU A 212 1.39 -10.24 -15.09
C GLU A 212 2.25 -10.69 -13.89
N ALA A 213 3.58 -10.64 -14.00
CA ALA A 213 4.52 -10.99 -12.91
C ALA A 213 4.36 -10.12 -11.63
N PHE A 214 3.68 -8.98 -11.73
CA PHE A 214 3.46 -8.02 -10.66
C PHE A 214 1.96 -7.79 -10.35
N ARG A 215 1.06 -8.45 -11.09
CA ARG A 215 -0.38 -8.28 -10.98
C ARG A 215 -0.94 -9.05 -9.79
N ALA A 216 -1.66 -8.37 -8.91
CA ALA A 216 -2.51 -9.02 -7.91
C ALA A 216 -3.62 -9.81 -8.59
N LYS A 217 -3.85 -11.07 -8.18
CA LYS A 217 -4.87 -11.95 -8.75
C LYS A 217 -6.07 -12.10 -7.83
N LEU A 218 -7.25 -12.39 -8.39
CA LEU A 218 -8.48 -12.57 -7.59
C LEU A 218 -8.36 -13.74 -6.60
N ASN A 219 -7.61 -14.77 -6.99
CA ASN A 219 -7.34 -15.94 -6.17
C ASN A 219 -6.45 -15.62 -4.95
N ASP A 220 -5.62 -14.57 -4.99
CA ASP A 220 -4.72 -14.24 -3.89
C ASP A 220 -5.47 -13.73 -2.64
N TYR A 221 -6.65 -13.13 -2.87
CA TYR A 221 -7.61 -12.73 -1.84
C TYR A 221 -8.60 -13.84 -1.44
N PHE A 222 -8.68 -14.95 -2.20
CA PHE A 222 -9.69 -15.97 -1.93
C PHE A 222 -9.37 -16.75 -0.65
N ARG A 223 -10.25 -16.64 0.35
CA ARG A 223 -10.10 -17.25 1.69
C ARG A 223 -8.85 -16.81 2.46
N SER A 224 -8.26 -15.66 2.12
CA SER A 224 -7.10 -15.09 2.84
C SER A 224 -7.44 -14.58 4.26
N GLY A 225 -8.73 -14.37 4.56
CA GLY A 225 -9.18 -13.71 5.79
C GLY A 225 -9.33 -12.18 5.67
N TYR A 226 -8.90 -11.60 4.55
CA TYR A 226 -8.96 -10.16 4.29
C TYR A 226 -9.99 -9.82 3.20
N ASP A 227 -10.61 -8.64 3.33
CA ASP A 227 -11.39 -8.03 2.26
C ASP A 227 -10.47 -7.41 1.20
N ARG A 228 -11.02 -7.28 -0.03
CA ARG A 228 -10.49 -6.39 -1.08
C ARG A 228 -10.90 -4.96 -0.75
N GLY A 229 -10.07 -4.30 0.06
CA GLY A 229 -10.30 -2.96 0.58
C GLY A 229 -9.93 -1.88 -0.42
N HIS A 230 -10.91 -1.07 -0.82
CA HIS A 230 -10.71 0.01 -1.79
C HIS A 230 -9.86 1.14 -1.19
N GLN A 231 -9.00 1.76 -2.00
CA GLN A 231 -8.37 3.03 -1.62
C GLN A 231 -9.26 4.22 -2.02
N VAL A 232 -9.75 4.22 -3.26
CA VAL A 232 -10.85 5.06 -3.75
C VAL A 232 -12.15 4.27 -3.72
N PRO A 233 -13.13 4.60 -2.87
CA PRO A 233 -14.35 3.82 -2.70
C PRO A 233 -15.34 4.01 -3.86
N ALA A 234 -15.96 2.90 -4.28
CA ALA A 234 -17.01 2.90 -5.31
C ALA A 234 -18.19 3.86 -5.02
N ALA A 235 -18.43 4.23 -3.76
CA ALA A 235 -19.48 5.16 -3.37
C ALA A 235 -19.24 6.61 -3.85
N ASP A 236 -17.99 6.98 -4.09
CA ASP A 236 -17.56 8.33 -4.46
C ASP A 236 -17.53 8.49 -5.99
N ALA A 237 -17.49 7.37 -6.72
CA ALA A 237 -17.58 7.27 -8.17
C ALA A 237 -19.01 7.07 -8.71
N LYS A 238 -20.05 7.33 -7.90
CA LYS A 238 -21.48 7.13 -8.26
C LYS A 238 -21.99 7.96 -9.44
N TRP A 239 -21.21 8.91 -9.91
CA TRP A 239 -21.54 9.78 -11.05
C TRP A 239 -21.39 9.11 -12.41
N SER A 240 -20.81 7.91 -12.50
CA SER A 240 -20.74 7.12 -13.74
C SER A 240 -20.49 5.65 -13.43
N GLN A 241 -21.18 4.74 -14.13
CA GLN A 241 -20.95 3.30 -13.99
C GLN A 241 -19.50 2.93 -14.33
N GLY A 242 -18.95 3.45 -15.45
CA GLY A 242 -17.55 3.18 -15.83
C GLY A 242 -16.54 3.77 -14.84
N ALA A 243 -16.85 4.93 -14.24
CA ALA A 243 -16.04 5.49 -13.17
C ALA A 243 -16.06 4.60 -11.92
N MET A 244 -17.21 4.03 -11.58
CA MET A 244 -17.33 3.07 -10.50
C MET A 244 -16.58 1.76 -10.80
N ASP A 245 -16.73 1.21 -12.00
CA ASP A 245 -16.06 -0.02 -12.42
C ASP A 245 -14.52 0.11 -12.39
N ASP A 246 -13.99 1.29 -12.75
CA ASP A 246 -12.57 1.62 -12.61
C ASP A 246 -12.06 1.51 -11.15
N THR A 247 -12.93 1.71 -10.15
CA THR A 247 -12.56 1.52 -8.73
C THR A 247 -12.42 0.05 -8.32
N PHE A 248 -12.92 -0.91 -9.12
CA PHE A 248 -12.91 -2.33 -8.78
C PHE A 248 -11.67 -3.10 -9.26
N TYR A 249 -10.76 -2.46 -10.00
CA TYR A 249 -9.47 -3.07 -10.34
C TYR A 249 -8.63 -3.34 -9.08
N LEU A 250 -7.95 -4.48 -9.04
CA LEU A 250 -7.10 -4.87 -7.91
C LEU A 250 -5.91 -3.93 -7.66
N SER A 251 -5.56 -3.07 -8.63
CA SER A 251 -4.61 -1.95 -8.45
C SER A 251 -5.10 -0.85 -7.50
N ASN A 252 -6.42 -0.75 -7.26
CA ASN A 252 -7.04 0.10 -6.24
C ASN A 252 -7.32 -0.66 -4.91
N MET A 253 -6.86 -1.91 -4.77
CA MET A 253 -7.12 -2.75 -3.60
C MET A 253 -5.90 -2.90 -2.69
N CYS A 254 -6.18 -3.12 -1.41
CA CYS A 254 -5.26 -3.72 -0.46
C CYS A 254 -5.98 -4.76 0.41
N PRO A 255 -5.27 -5.73 1.00
CA PRO A 255 -5.83 -6.60 2.02
C PRO A 255 -6.22 -5.80 3.27
N GLN A 256 -7.52 -5.69 3.54
CA GLN A 256 -8.06 -5.00 4.71
C GLN A 256 -8.79 -5.95 5.64
N VAL A 257 -8.69 -5.73 6.95
CA VAL A 257 -9.54 -6.39 7.95
C VAL A 257 -11.01 -6.03 7.64
N GLY A 258 -11.87 -7.04 7.57
CA GLY A 258 -13.27 -6.87 7.15
C GLY A 258 -14.14 -6.19 8.22
N GLU A 259 -14.59 -6.98 9.19
CA GLU A 259 -15.42 -6.50 10.32
C GLU A 259 -14.61 -5.61 11.26
N GLY A 260 -15.18 -4.46 11.62
CA GLY A 260 -14.57 -3.48 12.50
C GLY A 260 -13.52 -2.59 11.83
N PHE A 261 -13.24 -2.75 10.53
CA PHE A 261 -12.35 -1.88 9.78
C PHE A 261 -12.93 -1.51 8.41
N ASN A 262 -12.66 -2.27 7.34
CA ASN A 262 -13.14 -1.98 5.97
C ASN A 262 -14.65 -1.73 5.91
N ARG A 263 -15.44 -2.56 6.61
CA ARG A 263 -16.91 -2.52 6.58
C ARG A 263 -17.52 -1.51 7.55
N ASP A 264 -16.71 -0.94 8.45
CA ASP A 264 -17.14 -0.13 9.58
C ASP A 264 -16.31 1.16 9.67
N TYR A 265 -15.27 1.20 10.50
CA TYR A 265 -14.53 2.43 10.82
C TYR A 265 -13.88 3.09 9.60
N TRP A 266 -13.38 2.31 8.62
CA TRP A 266 -12.83 2.84 7.37
C TRP A 266 -13.95 3.44 6.49
N ALA A 267 -15.07 2.74 6.34
CA ALA A 267 -16.24 3.25 5.63
C ALA A 267 -16.85 4.51 6.30
N HIS A 268 -16.71 4.65 7.63
CA HIS A 268 -17.08 5.88 8.36
C HIS A 268 -16.14 7.05 8.04
N LEU A 269 -14.84 6.80 7.86
CA LEU A 269 -13.86 7.79 7.43
C LEU A 269 -14.08 8.20 5.96
N GLU A 270 -14.37 7.26 5.06
CA GLU A 270 -14.81 7.58 3.69
C GLU A 270 -16.09 8.44 3.71
N ASP A 271 -17.03 8.15 4.60
CA ASP A 271 -18.22 8.98 4.76
C ASP A 271 -17.91 10.38 5.32
N PHE A 272 -16.90 10.51 6.17
CA PHE A 272 -16.38 11.81 6.60
C PHE A 272 -15.83 12.59 5.40
N CYS A 273 -15.01 11.98 4.55
CA CYS A 273 -14.51 12.60 3.32
C CYS A 273 -15.67 13.13 2.45
N ARG A 274 -16.72 12.33 2.22
CA ARG A 274 -17.93 12.78 1.51
C ARG A 274 -18.66 13.92 2.21
N ARG A 275 -18.78 13.91 3.55
CA ARG A 275 -19.45 15.00 4.29
C ARG A 275 -18.69 16.33 4.21
N LEU A 276 -17.37 16.33 3.98
CA LEU A 276 -16.60 17.55 3.77
C LEU A 276 -17.11 18.36 2.55
N THR A 277 -17.71 17.72 1.54
CA THR A 277 -18.26 18.47 0.40
C THR A 277 -19.49 19.32 0.76
N GLN A 278 -20.03 19.19 1.98
CA GLN A 278 -21.08 20.10 2.48
C GLN A 278 -20.51 21.47 2.90
N LEU A 279 -19.20 21.55 3.13
CA LEU A 279 -18.48 22.75 3.57
C LEU A 279 -17.50 23.28 2.50
N TYR A 280 -16.93 22.38 1.70
CA TYR A 280 -15.91 22.69 0.71
C TYR A 280 -16.38 22.28 -0.70
N PRO A 281 -16.41 23.16 -1.71
CA PRO A 281 -16.83 22.81 -3.07
C PRO A 281 -15.92 21.79 -3.77
N SER A 282 -14.69 21.59 -3.27
CA SER A 282 -13.69 20.70 -3.86
C SER A 282 -12.89 20.01 -2.75
N VAL A 283 -12.89 18.67 -2.75
CA VAL A 283 -12.13 17.85 -1.79
C VAL A 283 -11.33 16.81 -2.54
N ARG A 284 -9.99 16.85 -2.41
CA ARG A 284 -9.09 15.83 -2.96
C ARG A 284 -8.54 14.96 -1.84
N ILE A 285 -8.55 13.65 -2.04
CA ILE A 285 -8.04 12.69 -1.07
C ILE A 285 -6.94 11.86 -1.73
N VAL A 286 -5.82 11.66 -1.03
CA VAL A 286 -4.79 10.68 -1.38
C VAL A 286 -4.79 9.60 -0.31
N THR A 287 -4.96 8.35 -0.73
CA THR A 287 -5.15 7.18 0.12
C THR A 287 -4.07 6.15 -0.16
N GLY A 288 -3.56 5.46 0.86
CA GLY A 288 -2.62 4.36 0.63
C GLY A 288 -2.25 3.54 1.87
N PRO A 289 -1.49 2.45 1.67
CA PRO A 289 -1.02 1.55 2.73
C PRO A 289 0.26 2.05 3.42
N LEU A 290 0.49 1.57 4.65
CA LEU A 290 1.72 1.78 5.42
C LEU A 290 2.19 0.50 6.11
N TYR A 291 3.52 0.38 6.24
CA TYR A 291 4.22 -0.77 6.83
C TYR A 291 5.08 -0.28 7.99
N LEU A 292 4.43 0.12 9.08
CA LEU A 292 5.07 0.81 10.20
C LEU A 292 5.83 -0.19 11.09
N PRO A 293 7.04 0.17 11.55
CA PRO A 293 7.80 -0.67 12.46
C PRO A 293 7.17 -0.68 13.86
N LYS A 294 7.29 -1.81 14.55
CA LYS A 294 6.97 -1.96 15.97
C LYS A 294 8.23 -2.29 16.74
N ARG A 295 8.33 -1.79 17.96
CA ARG A 295 9.43 -2.12 18.86
C ARG A 295 9.12 -3.44 19.57
N ASP A 296 10.00 -4.43 19.42
CA ASP A 296 9.87 -5.70 20.13
C ASP A 296 10.23 -5.49 21.61
N PRO A 297 9.35 -5.84 22.57
CA PRO A 297 9.65 -5.71 23.99
C PRO A 297 10.71 -6.70 24.50
N ALA A 298 11.00 -7.78 23.79
CA ALA A 298 11.95 -8.81 24.22
C ALA A 298 13.42 -8.40 24.02
N ASP A 299 13.73 -7.66 22.95
CA ASP A 299 15.10 -7.23 22.64
C ASP A 299 15.25 -5.71 22.43
N GLY A 300 14.15 -4.97 22.46
CA GLY A 300 14.12 -3.51 22.32
C GLY A 300 14.39 -2.97 20.92
N LYS A 301 14.52 -3.81 19.89
CA LYS A 301 14.76 -3.38 18.50
C LYS A 301 13.46 -3.10 17.75
N TRP A 302 13.58 -2.46 16.59
CA TRP A 302 12.45 -2.11 15.72
C TRP A 302 12.35 -3.07 14.53
N TYR A 303 11.17 -3.62 14.31
CA TYR A 303 10.88 -4.57 13.23
C TYR A 303 9.63 -4.15 12.46
N THR A 304 9.70 -4.19 11.12
CA THR A 304 8.52 -4.12 10.26
C THR A 304 8.10 -5.53 9.89
N THR A 305 6.98 -5.97 10.44
CA THR A 305 6.40 -7.30 10.20
C THR A 305 5.00 -7.17 9.60
N TYR A 306 4.75 -7.88 8.51
CA TYR A 306 3.44 -7.96 7.87
C TYR A 306 3.23 -9.36 7.28
N GLU A 307 1.97 -9.77 7.18
CA GLU A 307 1.58 -10.99 6.46
C GLU A 307 1.71 -10.79 4.95
N VAL A 308 1.92 -11.88 4.21
CA VAL A 308 1.83 -11.91 2.75
C VAL A 308 0.82 -13.00 2.38
N ILE A 309 -0.24 -12.62 1.67
CA ILE A 309 -1.31 -13.52 1.22
C ILE A 309 -1.07 -13.96 -0.23
N GLY A 310 -1.85 -14.93 -0.70
CA GLY A 310 -1.69 -15.59 -1.99
C GLY A 310 -1.06 -16.97 -1.88
N ASN A 311 -1.12 -17.74 -2.97
CA ASN A 311 -0.50 -19.06 -3.05
C ASN A 311 0.16 -19.27 -4.44
N PRO A 312 1.48 -19.11 -4.57
CA PRO A 312 2.44 -18.75 -3.51
C PRO A 312 2.22 -17.31 -2.97
N PRO A 313 2.61 -17.00 -1.73
CA PRO A 313 2.45 -15.67 -1.14
C PRO A 313 3.10 -14.55 -1.97
N ASN A 314 2.31 -13.54 -2.34
CA ASN A 314 2.72 -12.47 -3.25
C ASN A 314 2.14 -11.06 -2.92
N ILE A 315 1.02 -10.94 -2.19
CA ILE A 315 0.41 -9.64 -1.82
C ILE A 315 0.68 -9.33 -0.35
N ALA A 316 1.32 -8.20 -0.06
CA ALA A 316 1.57 -7.77 1.31
C ALA A 316 0.29 -7.27 2.00
N VAL A 317 0.11 -7.56 3.28
CA VAL A 317 -0.97 -7.02 4.11
C VAL A 317 -0.48 -5.73 4.79
N PRO A 318 -1.05 -4.55 4.50
CA PRO A 318 -0.63 -3.30 5.16
C PRO A 318 -0.85 -3.36 6.67
N THR A 319 0.08 -2.77 7.43
CA THR A 319 -0.07 -2.65 8.89
C THR A 319 -1.07 -1.55 9.27
N HIS A 320 -1.13 -0.51 8.44
CA HIS A 320 -1.93 0.70 8.62
C HIS A 320 -2.33 1.21 7.23
N PHE A 321 -3.30 2.12 7.19
CA PHE A 321 -3.67 2.91 6.03
C PHE A 321 -3.64 4.40 6.37
N TYR A 322 -3.44 5.24 5.36
CA TYR A 322 -3.58 6.68 5.49
C TYR A 322 -4.63 7.26 4.54
N LYS A 323 -5.19 8.40 4.93
CA LYS A 323 -5.82 9.38 4.03
C LYS A 323 -5.23 10.76 4.30
N VAL A 324 -4.71 11.40 3.26
CA VAL A 324 -4.33 12.83 3.26
C VAL A 324 -5.41 13.57 2.48
N ILE A 325 -6.04 14.55 3.11
CA ILE A 325 -7.23 15.26 2.60
C ILE A 325 -6.89 16.73 2.39
N PHE A 326 -7.19 17.24 1.21
CA PHE A 326 -7.11 18.64 0.82
C PHE A 326 -8.53 19.13 0.51
N ALA A 327 -9.10 19.96 1.38
CA ALA A 327 -10.41 20.57 1.16
C ALA A 327 -10.23 22.06 0.84
N GLU A 328 -10.76 22.49 -0.30
CA GLU A 328 -10.56 23.83 -0.88
C GLU A 328 -11.83 24.67 -0.73
N ASP A 329 -11.69 25.93 -0.32
CA ASP A 329 -12.79 26.89 -0.14
C ASP A 329 -13.42 27.39 -1.47
N GLY A 330 -12.90 26.95 -2.63
CA GLY A 330 -13.33 27.39 -3.96
C GLY A 330 -12.72 28.72 -4.42
N THR A 331 -11.96 29.41 -3.58
CA THR A 331 -11.29 30.66 -3.92
C THR A 331 -9.96 30.37 -4.63
N VAL A 332 -9.71 31.03 -5.77
CA VAL A 332 -8.42 30.91 -6.47
C VAL A 332 -7.31 31.47 -5.59
N GLY A 333 -6.32 30.64 -5.25
CA GLY A 333 -5.28 31.00 -4.28
C GLY A 333 -5.74 30.99 -2.81
N GLY A 334 -6.98 30.58 -2.53
CA GLY A 334 -7.60 30.50 -1.20
C GLY A 334 -6.93 29.53 -0.24
N LYS A 335 -7.48 29.42 0.97
CA LYS A 335 -6.96 28.50 1.99
C LYS A 335 -7.34 27.06 1.62
N VAL A 336 -6.49 26.13 2.03
CA VAL A 336 -6.72 24.70 1.85
C VAL A 336 -6.65 24.05 3.22
N ALA A 337 -7.78 23.48 3.65
CA ALA A 337 -7.87 22.68 4.85
C ALA A 337 -7.21 21.33 4.60
N LEU A 338 -6.06 21.11 5.24
CA LEU A 338 -5.21 19.94 5.12
C LEU A 338 -5.31 19.10 6.39
N GLY A 339 -5.62 17.81 6.24
CA GLY A 339 -5.64 16.84 7.31
C GLY A 339 -4.99 15.53 6.86
N ALA A 340 -4.32 14.83 7.76
CA ALA A 340 -3.77 13.50 7.50
C ALA A 340 -4.16 12.57 8.64
N PHE A 341 -4.63 11.37 8.29
CA PHE A 341 -5.08 10.36 9.25
C PHE A 341 -4.34 9.05 8.99
N VAL A 342 -3.92 8.36 10.04
CA VAL A 342 -3.27 7.03 9.97
C VAL A 342 -3.99 6.06 10.90
N LEU A 343 -4.62 5.04 10.31
CA LEU A 343 -5.43 4.05 11.02
C LEU A 343 -4.78 2.66 10.93
N PRO A 344 -4.75 1.86 12.01
CA PRO A 344 -4.27 0.48 11.95
C PRO A 344 -5.20 -0.40 11.13
N ASN A 345 -4.65 -1.35 10.37
CA ASN A 345 -5.41 -2.38 9.65
C ASN A 345 -5.88 -3.46 10.64
N ALA A 346 -6.81 -3.08 11.51
CA ALA A 346 -7.32 -3.88 12.61
C ALA A 346 -8.71 -3.38 13.01
N ARG A 347 -9.47 -4.18 13.77
CA ARG A 347 -10.77 -3.76 14.31
C ARG A 347 -10.61 -2.53 15.21
N ILE A 348 -11.29 -1.44 14.87
CA ILE A 348 -11.35 -0.19 15.66
C ILE A 348 -12.78 -0.07 16.25
N PRO A 349 -12.94 0.16 17.57
CA PRO A 349 -14.25 0.44 18.16
C PRO A 349 -14.84 1.75 17.61
N ASN A 350 -16.13 1.80 17.32
CA ASN A 350 -16.77 2.97 16.71
C ASN A 350 -16.80 4.21 17.63
N GLU A 351 -16.58 4.01 18.93
CA GLU A 351 -16.53 5.05 19.96
C GLU A 351 -15.17 5.78 19.99
N LYS A 352 -14.15 5.27 19.29
CA LYS A 352 -12.89 6.00 19.12
C LYS A 352 -13.16 7.27 18.30
N PRO A 353 -12.68 8.45 18.73
CA PRO A 353 -12.79 9.66 17.92
C PRO A 353 -11.77 9.63 16.77
N LEU A 354 -12.13 10.17 15.61
CA LEU A 354 -11.24 10.23 14.44
C LEU A 354 -9.95 11.02 14.72
N THR A 355 -10.02 12.03 15.61
CA THR A 355 -8.88 12.85 16.02
C THR A 355 -7.77 12.06 16.73
N ASP A 356 -8.06 10.87 17.29
CA ASP A 356 -7.02 9.98 17.85
C ASP A 356 -6.09 9.40 16.75
N PHE A 357 -6.50 9.49 15.48
CA PHE A 357 -5.77 9.02 14.31
C PHE A 357 -5.23 10.15 13.44
N GLU A 358 -5.47 11.41 13.81
CA GLU A 358 -4.93 12.58 13.09
C GLU A 358 -3.42 12.71 13.37
N VAL A 359 -2.64 12.93 12.31
CA VAL A 359 -1.19 13.10 12.36
C VAL A 359 -0.74 14.30 11.51
N PRO A 360 0.45 14.87 11.74
CA PRO A 360 1.07 15.79 10.77
C PRO A 360 1.25 15.10 9.41
N VAL A 361 1.08 15.83 8.31
CA VAL A 361 1.26 15.26 6.95
C VAL A 361 2.70 14.75 6.78
N GLU A 362 3.66 15.43 7.39
CA GLU A 362 5.09 15.09 7.41
C GLU A 362 5.37 13.75 8.12
N ALA A 363 4.45 13.26 8.97
CA ALA A 363 4.53 11.91 9.53
C ALA A 363 4.15 10.83 8.51
N VAL A 364 3.15 11.10 7.66
CA VAL A 364 2.77 10.21 6.55
C VAL A 364 3.83 10.24 5.45
N GLU A 365 4.38 11.41 5.12
CA GLU A 365 5.46 11.57 4.13
C GLU A 365 6.69 10.74 4.52
N ARG A 366 7.19 10.89 5.76
CA ARG A 366 8.32 10.09 6.28
C ARG A 366 8.04 8.58 6.35
N ALA A 367 6.79 8.18 6.58
CA ALA A 367 6.42 6.77 6.72
C ALA A 367 6.14 6.07 5.38
N SER A 368 5.74 6.82 4.35
CA SER A 368 5.42 6.29 3.01
C SER A 368 6.55 6.50 1.99
N GLY A 369 7.46 7.47 2.22
CA GLY A 369 8.44 7.89 1.23
C GLY A 369 7.84 8.76 0.11
N LEU A 370 6.68 9.36 0.35
CA LEU A 370 5.96 10.22 -0.59
C LEU A 370 5.97 11.68 -0.11
N GLU A 371 5.66 12.59 -1.02
CA GLU A 371 5.44 14.01 -0.73
C GLU A 371 4.05 14.43 -1.23
N PHE A 372 3.22 15.02 -0.38
CA PHE A 372 1.84 15.36 -0.73
C PHE A 372 1.63 16.87 -0.91
N ALA A 373 2.32 17.70 -0.12
CA ALA A 373 2.00 19.12 0.01
C ALA A 373 3.09 20.10 -0.50
N THR A 374 4.12 19.62 -1.20
CA THR A 374 5.28 20.44 -1.66
C THR A 374 4.88 21.67 -2.50
N LYS A 375 3.86 21.53 -3.36
CA LYS A 375 3.33 22.63 -4.18
C LYS A 375 2.25 23.49 -3.49
N LEU A 376 1.91 23.20 -2.24
CA LEU A 376 0.95 23.97 -1.43
C LEU A 376 1.71 24.83 -0.40
N PRO A 377 1.85 26.16 -0.63
CA PRO A 377 2.57 27.05 0.28
C PRO A 377 2.03 26.97 1.70
N VAL A 378 2.92 26.96 2.70
CA VAL A 378 2.55 26.84 4.12
C VAL A 378 1.50 27.88 4.52
N GLN A 379 1.61 29.12 4.02
CA GLN A 379 0.66 30.20 4.30
C GLN A 379 -0.76 29.95 3.76
N ARG A 380 -0.95 29.00 2.84
CA ARG A 380 -2.28 28.58 2.35
C ARG A 380 -2.85 27.39 3.15
N ARG A 381 -2.02 26.66 3.91
CA ARG A 381 -2.46 25.49 4.68
C ARG A 381 -3.26 25.94 5.93
N LYS A 382 -4.39 25.28 6.19
CA LYS A 382 -5.14 25.34 7.45
C LYS A 382 -5.28 23.90 7.97
N ARG A 383 -5.22 23.66 9.29
CA ARG A 383 -5.45 22.30 9.83
C ARG A 383 -6.93 21.95 9.70
N LEU A 384 -7.26 20.84 9.02
CA LEU A 384 -8.63 20.41 8.75
C LEU A 384 -9.46 20.30 10.04
N CYS A 385 -8.97 19.58 11.04
CA CYS A 385 -9.70 19.38 12.31
C CYS A 385 -9.69 20.59 13.26
N ALA A 386 -9.10 21.72 12.84
CA ALA A 386 -9.28 23.02 13.48
C ALA A 386 -10.26 23.94 12.71
N ASP A 387 -10.65 23.54 11.50
CA ASP A 387 -11.62 24.25 10.64
C ASP A 387 -13.00 23.58 10.65
N THR A 388 -13.03 22.25 10.76
CA THR A 388 -14.25 21.45 10.81
C THR A 388 -14.20 20.43 11.95
N ASN A 389 -15.37 20.01 12.43
CA ASN A 389 -15.49 18.97 13.42
C ASN A 389 -15.19 17.59 12.80
N CYS A 390 -13.98 17.08 13.00
CA CYS A 390 -13.53 15.75 12.60
C CYS A 390 -14.20 14.62 13.40
N SER A 391 -15.52 14.51 13.24
CA SER A 391 -16.38 13.51 13.87
C SER A 391 -16.92 12.52 12.83
N LEU A 392 -16.96 11.25 13.20
CA LEU A 392 -17.56 10.18 12.40
C LEU A 392 -19.07 10.14 12.63
N VAL A 393 -19.83 9.91 11.55
CA VAL A 393 -21.23 9.51 11.65
C VAL A 393 -21.26 7.99 11.57
N ILE A 394 -21.49 7.36 12.71
CA ILE A 394 -21.62 5.91 12.82
C ILE A 394 -22.94 5.52 12.15
N LYS A 395 -22.84 5.01 10.92
CA LYS A 395 -23.96 4.41 10.21
C LYS A 395 -23.95 2.93 10.55
N GLU A 396 -24.94 2.44 11.28
CA GLU A 396 -25.06 1.00 11.58
C GLU A 396 -25.33 0.22 10.27
N TYR A 397 -24.26 -0.24 9.62
CA TYR A 397 -24.34 -1.04 8.39
C TYR A 397 -24.71 -2.49 8.72
N ALA A 398 -24.19 -3.03 9.83
CA ALA A 398 -24.47 -4.38 10.29
C ALA A 398 -25.97 -4.63 10.53
N ASP A 399 -26.68 -3.71 11.18
CA ASP A 399 -28.09 -3.91 11.50
C ASP A 399 -29.01 -3.72 10.30
N ARG A 400 -28.61 -2.90 9.32
CA ARG A 400 -29.24 -2.91 7.99
C ARG A 400 -29.03 -4.23 7.25
N GLN A 401 -27.82 -4.81 7.25
CA GLN A 401 -27.59 -6.13 6.65
C GLN A 401 -28.36 -7.27 7.36
N LYS A 402 -28.48 -7.20 8.69
CA LYS A 402 -29.35 -8.11 9.47
C LYS A 402 -30.84 -7.93 9.14
N ALA A 403 -31.28 -6.69 8.88
CA ALA A 403 -32.66 -6.40 8.45
C ALA A 403 -32.95 -6.88 7.01
N PHE A 404 -31.95 -6.88 6.11
CA PHE A 404 -32.13 -7.48 4.78
C PHE A 404 -32.09 -9.02 4.77
N THR A 405 -31.38 -9.65 5.70
CA THR A 405 -31.36 -11.13 5.83
C THR A 405 -32.54 -11.66 6.64
N LYS A 406 -33.10 -10.87 7.56
CA LYS A 406 -34.42 -11.11 8.16
C LYS A 406 -35.49 -10.45 7.29
N GLY A 407 -35.87 -11.12 6.20
CA GLY A 407 -36.95 -10.67 5.32
C GLY A 407 -38.24 -10.31 6.09
N PRO A 408 -39.13 -9.50 5.48
CA PRO A 408 -40.27 -8.91 6.19
C PRO A 408 -41.11 -10.01 6.85
N ARG A 409 -41.20 -9.96 8.18
CA ARG A 409 -42.17 -10.79 8.90
C ARG A 409 -43.54 -10.21 8.61
N ASN A 410 -44.38 -10.96 7.89
CA ASN A 410 -45.80 -10.64 7.81
C ASN A 410 -46.38 -10.64 9.24
N PRO A 411 -46.99 -9.53 9.70
CA PRO A 411 -47.78 -9.54 10.91
C PRO A 411 -49.16 -10.14 10.59
N GLY A 412 -49.25 -11.47 10.55
CA GLY A 412 -50.53 -12.18 10.41
C GLY A 412 -50.47 -13.43 9.53
N SER A 413 -50.18 -14.58 10.16
CA SER A 413 -50.69 -15.91 9.82
C SER A 413 -50.39 -16.86 10.98
#